data_AF-A0A5B8N0E5-F1
#
_entry.id   AF-A0A5B8N0E5-F1
#
_cell.length_a   1.000
_cell.length_b   1.000
_cell.length_c   1.000
_cell.angle_alpha   90.00
_cell.angle_beta   90.00
_cell.angle_gamma   90.00
#
_symmetry.space_group_name_H-M   'P 1'
#
loop_
_entity.id
_entity.type
_entity.pdbx_description
1 polymer ?
#
loop_
_entity_poly.entity_id
_entity_poly.type
_entity_poly.pdbx_seq_one_letter_code
_entity_poly.pdbx_strand_id
1 'polypeptide(L)'
;MVTSRSKRWNGNFDSLPVEYLKGVMAKMVDYGDRVQFSRVSIGAEPSYQVLTSLDKTMAFDRNHHLLRPSEEEFAGVNATQIYTLDQIKAAIAGVRTAAPRGARVARSGGGTPRTSAARLEEQFAAQRYEYFKNNRQMLPPTISEYSDEITALMKQGKSAEEAFGEVLKKYF
;
A
#
# COMPACT_ATOMS: atom_id res chain seq x y z
N MET A 1 8.45 -44.99 -5.68
CA MET A 1 7.40 -44.24 -4.96
C MET A 1 7.36 -42.81 -5.50
N VAL A 2 6.37 -42.49 -6.32
CA VAL A 2 6.18 -41.13 -6.87
C VAL A 2 5.40 -40.34 -5.83
N THR A 3 6.06 -39.38 -5.19
CA THR A 3 5.39 -38.46 -4.26
C THR A 3 4.48 -37.54 -5.07
N SER A 4 3.17 -37.72 -4.95
CA SER A 4 2.16 -36.79 -5.46
C SER A 4 2.41 -35.42 -4.84
N ARG A 5 3.21 -34.58 -5.51
CA ARG A 5 3.44 -33.19 -5.13
C ARG A 5 2.08 -32.50 -5.18
N SER A 6 1.51 -32.20 -4.02
CA SER A 6 0.36 -31.30 -3.91
C SER A 6 0.69 -30.04 -4.70
N LYS A 7 -0.25 -29.60 -5.54
CA LYS A 7 -0.09 -28.46 -6.44
C LYS A 7 -0.01 -27.19 -5.60
N ARG A 8 1.19 -26.91 -5.06
CA ARG A 8 1.48 -25.74 -4.23
C ARG A 8 1.22 -24.50 -5.05
N TRP A 9 0.50 -23.54 -4.47
CA TRP A 9 0.26 -22.26 -5.09
C TRP A 9 1.59 -21.57 -5.47
N ASN A 10 1.65 -20.97 -6.65
CA ASN A 10 2.86 -20.37 -7.21
C ASN A 10 3.18 -18.96 -6.63
N GLY A 11 2.31 -18.44 -5.77
CA GLY A 11 2.43 -17.10 -5.18
C GLY A 11 1.82 -15.98 -6.04
N ASN A 12 1.17 -16.31 -7.17
CA ASN A 12 0.43 -15.33 -7.97
C ASN A 12 -1.06 -15.37 -7.64
N PHE A 13 -1.62 -14.25 -7.20
CA PHE A 13 -3.04 -14.15 -6.85
C PHE A 13 -3.97 -14.37 -8.06
N ASP A 14 -3.50 -14.09 -9.29
CA ASP A 14 -4.25 -14.37 -10.52
C ASP A 14 -4.50 -15.87 -10.75
N SER A 15 -3.72 -16.75 -10.13
CA SER A 15 -3.88 -18.20 -10.29
C SER A 15 -4.86 -18.82 -9.29
N LEU A 16 -5.48 -18.00 -8.43
CA LEU A 16 -6.44 -18.45 -7.43
C LEU A 16 -7.83 -18.61 -8.04
N PRO A 17 -8.64 -19.59 -7.57
CA PRO A 17 -9.99 -19.77 -8.07
C PRO A 17 -10.87 -18.57 -7.71
N VAL A 18 -11.73 -18.17 -8.63
CA VAL A 18 -12.62 -17.01 -8.46
C VAL A 18 -13.56 -17.18 -7.26
N GLU A 19 -14.04 -18.39 -7.00
CA GLU A 19 -14.89 -18.69 -5.84
C GLU A 19 -14.17 -18.42 -4.51
N TYR A 20 -12.89 -18.80 -4.42
CA TYR A 20 -12.06 -18.48 -3.26
C TYR A 20 -11.83 -16.97 -3.13
N LEU A 21 -11.56 -16.27 -4.24
CA LEU A 21 -11.40 -14.82 -4.24
C LEU A 21 -12.67 -14.08 -3.81
N LYS A 22 -13.87 -14.60 -4.14
CA LYS A 22 -15.15 -14.06 -3.64
C LYS A 22 -15.25 -14.20 -2.12
N GLY A 23 -14.83 -15.34 -1.55
CA GLY A 23 -14.79 -15.54 -0.10
C GLY A 23 -13.80 -14.61 0.60
N VAL A 24 -12.60 -14.42 0.01
CA VAL A 24 -11.63 -13.43 0.48
C VAL A 24 -12.21 -12.02 0.42
N MET A 25 -12.85 -11.65 -0.69
CA MET A 25 -13.48 -10.35 -0.89
C MET A 25 -14.57 -10.09 0.17
N ALA A 26 -15.39 -11.08 0.50
CA ALA A 26 -16.40 -10.94 1.55
C ALA A 26 -15.74 -10.60 2.91
N LYS A 27 -14.67 -11.31 3.27
CA LYS A 27 -13.91 -11.02 4.51
C LYS A 27 -13.20 -9.67 4.47
N MET A 28 -12.75 -9.21 3.30
CA MET A 28 -12.19 -7.88 3.17
C MET A 28 -13.26 -6.80 3.36
N VAL A 29 -14.44 -6.97 2.79
CA VAL A 29 -15.56 -6.04 3.01
C VAL A 29 -15.93 -5.95 4.50
N ASP A 30 -15.91 -7.08 5.22
CA ASP A 30 -16.26 -7.14 6.64
C ASP A 30 -15.17 -6.58 7.57
N TYR A 31 -13.89 -6.86 7.29
CA TYR A 31 -12.80 -6.69 8.27
C TYR A 31 -11.66 -5.77 7.81
N GLY A 32 -11.49 -5.49 6.50
CA GLY A 32 -10.38 -4.66 6.04
C GLY A 32 -10.19 -4.55 4.52
N ASP A 33 -9.70 -3.41 4.07
CA ASP A 33 -9.57 -3.04 2.65
C ASP A 33 -8.36 -3.70 1.94
N ARG A 34 -7.51 -4.40 2.69
CA ARG A 34 -6.22 -4.94 2.23
C ARG A 34 -6.05 -6.38 2.64
N VAL A 35 -5.39 -7.17 1.80
CA VAL A 35 -5.10 -8.57 2.09
C VAL A 35 -3.68 -8.94 1.71
N GLN A 36 -3.13 -9.91 2.42
CA GLN A 36 -1.83 -10.48 2.13
C GLN A 36 -1.92 -12.01 2.22
N PHE A 37 -1.41 -12.71 1.21
CA PHE A 37 -1.43 -14.17 1.17
C PHE A 37 -0.11 -14.76 1.66
N SER A 38 -0.18 -15.90 2.35
CA SER A 38 0.98 -16.70 2.74
C SER A 38 1.45 -17.56 1.57
N ARG A 39 2.77 -17.59 1.35
CA ARG A 39 3.46 -18.45 0.37
C ARG A 39 3.86 -19.80 0.96
N VAL A 40 3.73 -19.95 2.29
CA VAL A 40 4.09 -21.18 3.02
C VAL A 40 2.96 -22.22 2.95
N SER A 41 1.86 -21.89 2.26
CA SER A 41 0.69 -22.76 2.20
C SER A 41 1.00 -24.13 1.60
N ILE A 42 0.53 -25.17 2.29
CA ILE A 42 0.73 -26.58 1.90
C ILE A 42 -0.23 -26.99 0.75
N GLY A 43 -1.26 -26.17 0.46
CA GLY A 43 -2.32 -26.43 -0.51
C GLY A 43 -2.27 -25.60 -1.80
N ALA A 44 -3.29 -25.80 -2.64
CA ALA A 44 -3.54 -25.00 -3.85
C ALA A 44 -4.10 -23.61 -3.51
N GLU A 45 -4.72 -23.48 -2.33
CA GLU A 45 -5.25 -22.23 -1.80
C GLU A 45 -4.42 -21.82 -0.58
N PRO A 46 -3.92 -20.57 -0.56
CA PRO A 46 -3.12 -20.07 0.53
C PRO A 46 -3.96 -19.67 1.76
N SER A 47 -3.32 -19.63 2.92
CA SER A 47 -3.82 -18.82 4.04
C SER A 47 -3.66 -17.35 3.70
N TYR A 48 -4.51 -16.49 4.23
CA TYR A 48 -4.44 -15.05 3.97
C TYR A 48 -4.69 -14.25 5.24
N GLN A 49 -4.15 -13.04 5.31
CA GLN A 49 -4.44 -12.10 6.37
C GLN A 49 -5.05 -10.84 5.80
N VAL A 50 -6.16 -10.42 6.38
CA VAL A 50 -6.81 -9.16 6.09
C VAL A 50 -6.19 -8.11 7.00
N LEU A 51 -5.74 -7.00 6.42
CA LEU A 51 -5.28 -5.83 7.13
C LEU A 51 -6.46 -4.85 7.24
N THR A 52 -6.86 -4.57 8.46
CA THR A 52 -7.84 -3.53 8.79
C THR A 52 -7.21 -2.15 8.64
N SER A 53 -8.04 -1.11 8.46
CA SER A 53 -7.62 0.30 8.42
C SER A 53 -6.88 0.79 9.67
N LEU A 54 -6.95 0.02 10.77
CA LEU A 54 -6.26 0.27 12.04
C LEU A 54 -4.91 -0.45 12.14
N ASP A 55 -4.36 -0.91 11.02
CA ASP A 55 -3.14 -1.74 10.93
C ASP A 55 -3.20 -3.04 11.77
N LYS A 56 -4.41 -3.47 12.13
CA LYS A 56 -4.63 -4.79 12.75
C LYS A 56 -4.75 -5.86 11.67
N THR A 57 -4.22 -7.04 11.94
CA THR A 57 -4.29 -8.19 11.04
C THR A 57 -5.27 -9.24 11.57
N MET A 58 -6.05 -9.82 10.68
CA MET A 58 -6.85 -11.01 10.94
C MET A 58 -6.48 -12.07 9.92
N ALA A 59 -5.88 -13.17 10.35
CA ALA A 59 -5.56 -14.27 9.47
C ALA A 59 -6.73 -15.24 9.34
N PHE A 60 -6.84 -15.80 8.14
CA PHE A 60 -7.83 -16.77 7.75
C PHE A 60 -7.14 -17.93 7.04
N ASP A 61 -7.66 -19.12 7.26
CA ASP A 61 -7.23 -20.31 6.53
C ASP A 61 -7.87 -20.37 5.13
N ARG A 62 -7.58 -21.46 4.40
CA ARG A 62 -8.16 -21.74 3.08
C ARG A 62 -9.70 -21.81 3.08
N ASN A 63 -10.32 -22.12 4.22
CA ASN A 63 -11.77 -22.25 4.37
C ASN A 63 -12.42 -20.94 4.85
N HIS A 64 -11.67 -19.83 4.86
CA HIS A 64 -12.12 -18.53 5.36
C HIS A 64 -12.46 -18.54 6.86
N HIS A 65 -11.91 -19.50 7.62
CA HIS A 65 -12.03 -19.55 9.07
C HIS A 65 -10.89 -18.79 9.73
N LEU A 66 -11.16 -18.21 10.88
CA LEU A 66 -10.16 -17.46 11.63
C LEU A 66 -8.99 -18.38 12.01
N LEU A 67 -7.80 -18.02 11.56
CA LEU A 67 -6.55 -18.71 11.82
C LEU A 67 -5.72 -17.85 12.78
N ARG A 68 -5.03 -18.50 13.73
CA ARG A 68 -3.95 -17.84 14.47
C ARG A 68 -2.65 -18.10 13.72
N PRO A 69 -2.11 -17.10 13.00
CA PRO A 69 -0.92 -17.30 12.20
C PRO A 69 0.30 -17.43 13.12
N SER A 70 1.29 -18.22 12.71
CA SER A 70 2.61 -18.16 13.33
C SER A 70 3.32 -16.86 12.90
N GLU A 71 4.17 -16.28 13.75
CA GLU A 71 4.85 -15.01 13.49
C GLU A 71 5.65 -15.00 12.17
N GLU A 72 6.12 -16.17 11.71
CA GLU A 72 6.91 -16.34 10.51
C GLU A 72 6.09 -16.57 9.22
N GLU A 73 4.79 -16.85 9.34
CA GLU A 73 3.95 -17.31 8.21
C GLU A 73 3.63 -16.16 7.23
N PHE A 74 3.52 -14.94 7.76
CA PHE A 74 3.25 -13.72 6.99
C PHE A 74 4.41 -12.72 7.05
N ALA A 75 5.63 -13.17 7.39
CA ALA A 75 6.81 -12.33 7.50
C ALA A 75 7.78 -12.51 6.30
N GLY A 76 8.32 -11.39 5.82
CA GLY A 76 9.42 -11.38 4.85
C GLY A 76 9.12 -12.13 3.55
N VAL A 77 9.96 -13.14 3.23
CA VAL A 77 9.90 -13.91 1.97
C VAL A 77 8.68 -14.84 1.91
N ASN A 78 8.11 -15.15 3.07
CA ASN A 78 6.98 -16.07 3.23
C ASN A 78 5.63 -15.43 2.92
N ALA A 79 5.57 -14.11 2.79
CA ALA A 79 4.36 -13.39 2.45
C ALA A 79 4.39 -12.84 1.03
N THR A 80 3.21 -12.72 0.43
CA THR A 80 3.04 -11.98 -0.81
C THR A 80 2.97 -10.48 -0.57
N GLN A 81 2.93 -9.69 -1.65
CA GLN A 81 2.62 -8.27 -1.54
C GLN A 81 1.20 -8.07 -1.00
N ILE A 82 0.95 -6.88 -0.45
CA ILE A 82 -0.39 -6.50 0.01
C ILE A 82 -1.22 -6.13 -1.22
N TYR A 83 -2.37 -6.78 -1.37
CA TYR A 83 -3.34 -6.52 -2.42
C TYR A 83 -4.52 -5.71 -1.87
N THR A 84 -5.01 -4.79 -2.67
CA THR A 84 -6.20 -4.00 -2.33
C THR A 84 -7.48 -4.71 -2.76
N LEU A 85 -8.59 -4.33 -2.14
CA LEU A 85 -9.92 -4.83 -2.49
C LEU A 85 -10.23 -4.63 -3.99
N ASP A 86 -9.79 -3.52 -4.59
CA ASP A 86 -9.98 -3.23 -6.02
C ASP A 86 -9.17 -4.17 -6.92
N GLN A 87 -7.97 -4.59 -6.52
CA GLN A 87 -7.18 -5.57 -7.26
C GLN A 87 -7.83 -6.95 -7.23
N ILE A 88 -8.47 -7.32 -6.11
CA ILE A 88 -9.22 -8.58 -6.03
C ILE A 88 -10.49 -8.51 -6.86
N LYS A 89 -11.22 -7.40 -6.83
CA LYS A 89 -12.37 -7.17 -7.73
C LYS A 89 -11.95 -7.28 -9.19
N ALA A 90 -10.81 -6.70 -9.57
CA ALA A 90 -10.28 -6.78 -10.93
C ALA A 90 -9.95 -8.22 -11.33
N ALA A 91 -9.31 -9.00 -10.44
CA ALA A 91 -9.03 -10.41 -10.68
C ALA A 91 -10.30 -11.27 -10.78
N ILE A 92 -11.31 -11.02 -9.92
CA ILE A 92 -12.63 -11.67 -10.02
C ILE A 92 -13.31 -11.34 -11.35
N ALA A 93 -13.20 -10.09 -11.81
CA ALA A 93 -13.74 -9.64 -13.09
C ALA A 93 -12.95 -10.14 -14.31
N GLY A 94 -11.87 -10.90 -14.11
CA GLY A 94 -10.98 -11.36 -15.19
C GLY A 94 -10.21 -10.23 -15.89
N VAL A 95 -10.24 -9.03 -15.32
CA VAL A 95 -9.53 -7.86 -15.84
C VAL A 95 -8.11 -7.92 -15.32
N ARG A 96 -7.16 -8.25 -16.21
CA ARG A 96 -5.73 -8.28 -15.91
C ARG A 96 -5.24 -6.87 -15.62
N THR A 97 -5.39 -6.38 -14.39
CA THR A 97 -4.68 -5.19 -13.93
C THR A 97 -3.22 -5.56 -13.79
N ALA A 98 -2.37 -5.00 -14.66
CA ALA A 98 -0.94 -5.20 -14.62
C ALA A 98 -0.43 -4.97 -13.19
N ALA A 99 0.15 -6.01 -12.59
CA ALA A 99 0.71 -5.95 -11.25
C ALA A 99 1.70 -4.79 -11.16
N PRO A 100 1.57 -3.87 -10.19
CA PRO A 100 2.58 -2.84 -10.00
C PRO A 100 3.88 -3.53 -9.58
N ARG A 101 4.89 -3.48 -10.45
CA ARG A 101 6.26 -3.90 -10.14
C ARG A 101 6.76 -3.09 -8.95
N GLY A 102 6.90 -3.75 -7.80
CA GLY A 102 7.80 -3.35 -6.72
C GLY A 102 7.48 -2.04 -6.02
N ALA A 103 6.56 -2.06 -5.05
CA ALA A 103 6.55 -1.06 -3.99
C ALA A 103 7.29 -1.65 -2.78
N ARG A 104 8.50 -1.13 -2.53
CA ARG A 104 9.28 -1.38 -1.30
C ARG A 104 8.39 -1.19 -0.08
N VAL A 105 8.55 -2.09 0.88
CA VAL A 105 8.04 -1.99 2.25
C VAL A 105 8.33 -0.59 2.80
N ALA A 106 7.28 0.23 2.95
CA ALA A 106 7.34 1.49 3.68
C ALA A 106 6.56 1.31 4.99
N ARG A 107 7.27 1.55 6.09
CA ARG A 107 6.84 1.40 7.48
C ARG A 107 5.72 2.40 7.83
N SER A 108 4.78 1.94 8.65
CA SER A 108 4.00 2.66 9.70
C SER A 108 3.52 4.09 9.43
N GLY A 109 2.20 4.31 9.52
CA GLY A 109 1.63 5.64 9.70
C GLY A 109 0.11 5.65 9.55
N GLY A 110 -0.61 5.49 10.66
CA GLY A 110 -2.08 5.53 10.69
C GLY A 110 -2.63 6.90 10.25
N GLY A 111 -3.72 6.87 9.49
CA GLY A 111 -4.41 8.07 9.04
C GLY A 111 -5.55 7.78 8.07
N THR A 112 -6.76 8.16 8.49
CA THR A 112 -8.08 8.26 7.83
C THR A 112 -8.07 8.19 6.29
N PRO A 113 -9.06 7.52 5.63
CA PRO A 113 -9.09 7.39 4.19
C PRO A 113 -9.49 8.72 3.55
N ARG A 114 -8.51 9.61 3.37
CA ARG A 114 -8.65 10.79 2.53
C ARG A 114 -8.52 10.36 1.07
N THR A 115 -9.39 10.91 0.22
CA THR A 115 -9.41 10.68 -1.22
C THR A 115 -8.00 10.85 -1.81
N SER A 116 -7.68 10.14 -2.90
CA SER A 116 -6.34 10.13 -3.50
C SER A 116 -5.76 11.54 -3.74
N ALA A 117 -6.60 12.53 -4.06
CA ALA A 117 -6.21 13.93 -4.17
C ALA A 117 -5.81 14.55 -2.82
N ALA A 118 -6.59 14.33 -1.76
CA ALA A 118 -6.29 14.85 -0.42
C ALA A 118 -5.03 14.20 0.19
N ARG A 119 -4.78 12.91 -0.10
CA ARG A 119 -3.50 12.26 0.26
C ARG A 119 -2.29 12.89 -0.44
N LEU A 120 -2.43 13.32 -1.69
CA LEU A 120 -1.36 14.00 -2.41
C LEU A 120 -1.13 15.40 -1.84
N GLU A 121 -2.19 16.15 -1.53
CA GLU A 121 -2.07 17.46 -0.90
C GLU A 121 -1.42 17.41 0.49
N GLU A 122 -1.73 16.39 1.30
CA GLU A 122 -1.04 16.15 2.58
C GLU A 122 0.43 15.78 2.41
N GLN A 123 0.75 14.97 1.40
CA GLN A 123 2.16 14.64 1.12
C GLN A 123 2.94 15.89 0.71
N PHE A 124 2.37 16.76 -0.12
CA PHE A 124 3.00 18.02 -0.48
C PHE A 124 3.14 18.95 0.72
N ALA A 125 2.12 19.05 1.57
CA ALA A 125 2.16 19.86 2.79
C ALA A 125 3.23 19.35 3.78
N ALA A 126 3.33 18.03 3.96
CA ALA A 126 4.33 17.39 4.81
C ALA A 126 5.75 17.61 4.27
N GLN A 127 5.98 17.36 2.97
CA GLN A 127 7.27 17.58 2.32
C GLN A 127 7.73 19.04 2.41
N ARG A 128 6.81 19.99 2.20
CA ARG A 128 7.08 21.42 2.34
C ARG A 128 7.48 21.79 3.77
N TYR A 129 6.77 21.26 4.76
CA TYR A 129 7.06 21.53 6.17
C TYR A 129 8.41 20.94 6.60
N GLU A 130 8.72 19.73 6.18
CA GLU A 130 10.03 19.11 6.45
C GLU A 130 11.18 19.91 5.83
N TYR A 131 11.03 20.32 4.57
CA TYR A 131 12.04 21.13 3.90
C TYR A 131 12.22 22.50 4.58
N PHE A 132 11.12 23.18 4.91
CA PHE A 132 11.17 24.47 5.61
C PHE A 132 11.80 24.35 7.00
N LYS A 133 11.49 23.29 7.74
CA LYS A 133 12.05 23.04 9.07
C LYS A 133 13.56 22.79 9.00
N ASN A 134 14.00 21.96 8.05
CA ASN A 134 15.41 21.60 7.91
C ASN A 134 16.25 22.77 7.36
N ASN A 135 15.66 23.59 6.50
CA ASN A 135 16.36 24.71 5.85
C ASN A 135 15.97 26.08 6.43
N ARG A 136 15.38 26.12 7.62
CA ARG A 136 14.87 27.35 8.25
C ARG A 136 15.92 28.46 8.38
N GLN A 137 17.19 28.07 8.52
CA GLN A 137 18.34 28.96 8.64
C GLN A 137 18.79 29.56 7.29
N MET A 138 18.50 28.88 6.17
CA MET A 138 18.85 29.33 4.81
C MET A 138 17.67 30.00 4.08
N LEU A 139 16.47 29.93 4.66
CA LEU A 139 15.24 30.45 4.06
C LEU A 139 14.84 31.80 4.69
N PRO A 140 14.52 32.83 3.87
CA PRO A 140 13.99 34.10 4.34
C PRO A 140 12.72 33.91 5.18
N PRO A 141 12.52 34.68 6.25
CA PRO A 141 11.33 34.57 7.09
C PRO A 141 10.03 34.89 6.33
N THR A 142 10.11 35.68 5.26
CA THR A 142 8.99 36.03 4.37
C THR A 142 8.66 34.96 3.33
N ILE A 143 9.46 33.88 3.19
CA ILE A 143 9.18 32.80 2.23
C ILE A 143 7.86 32.08 2.52
N SER A 144 7.38 32.13 3.77
CA SER A 144 6.09 31.54 4.15
C SER A 144 4.91 32.21 3.47
N GLU A 145 5.05 33.47 3.04
CA GLU A 145 4.01 34.20 2.29
C GLU A 145 3.82 33.62 0.87
N TYR A 146 4.87 33.05 0.29
CA TYR A 146 4.85 32.41 -1.04
C TYR A 146 4.52 30.91 -0.98
N SER A 147 3.97 30.45 0.14
CA SER A 147 3.64 29.05 0.37
C SER A 147 2.67 28.46 -0.65
N ASP A 148 1.73 29.25 -1.13
CA ASP A 148 0.76 28.84 -2.14
C ASP A 148 1.44 28.63 -3.50
N GLU A 149 2.40 29.49 -3.85
CA GLU A 149 3.16 29.41 -5.10
C GLU A 149 4.11 28.19 -5.09
N ILE A 150 4.74 27.91 -3.94
CA ILE A 150 5.55 26.69 -3.73
C ILE A 150 4.67 25.44 -3.90
N THR A 151 3.47 25.45 -3.31
CA THR A 151 2.55 24.31 -3.41
C THR A 151 2.06 24.12 -4.85
N ALA A 152 1.84 25.20 -5.61
CA ALA A 152 1.49 25.14 -7.02
C ALA A 152 2.62 24.53 -7.88
N LEU A 153 3.88 24.89 -7.62
CA LEU A 153 5.04 24.30 -8.29
C LEU A 153 5.21 22.81 -7.96
N MET A 154 4.95 22.42 -6.73
CA MET A 154 4.95 21.00 -6.32
C MET A 154 3.81 20.22 -6.99
N LYS A 155 2.62 20.83 -7.15
CA LYS A 155 1.51 20.24 -7.91
C LYS A 155 1.85 20.04 -9.40
N GLN A 156 2.73 20.87 -9.96
CA GLN A 156 3.24 20.72 -11.33
C GLN A 156 4.32 19.63 -11.46
N GLY A 157 4.70 18.96 -10.37
CA GLY A 157 5.64 17.84 -10.36
C GLY A 157 7.08 18.19 -9.99
N LYS A 158 7.35 19.43 -9.55
CA LYS A 158 8.68 19.82 -9.06
C LYS A 158 8.89 19.35 -7.63
N SER A 159 10.14 19.05 -7.28
CA SER A 159 10.49 18.69 -5.90
C SER A 159 10.38 19.90 -4.96
N ALA A 160 10.26 19.66 -3.65
CA ALA A 160 10.21 20.75 -2.66
C ALA A 160 11.43 21.67 -2.78
N GLU A 161 12.63 21.11 -2.93
CA GLU A 161 13.88 21.87 -3.09
C GLU A 161 13.88 22.77 -4.33
N GLU A 162 13.44 22.26 -5.48
CA GLU A 162 13.33 23.05 -6.70
C GLU A 162 12.26 24.14 -6.58
N ALA A 163 11.11 23.83 -5.96
CA ALA A 163 10.03 24.78 -5.77
C ALA A 163 10.45 25.94 -4.84
N PHE A 164 11.12 25.64 -3.72
CA PHE A 164 11.70 26.66 -2.85
C PHE A 164 12.80 27.45 -3.57
N GLY A 165 13.67 26.79 -4.34
CA GLY A 165 14.73 27.43 -5.11
C GLY A 165 14.22 28.38 -6.19
N GLU A 166 13.12 28.06 -6.87
CA GLU A 166 12.49 28.93 -7.86
C GLU A 166 11.86 30.17 -7.23
N VAL A 167 11.17 30.00 -6.09
CA VAL A 167 10.58 31.13 -5.36
C VAL A 167 11.67 32.01 -4.78
N LEU A 168 12.76 31.44 -4.26
CA LEU A 168 13.93 32.21 -3.84
C LEU A 168 14.47 33.04 -5.00
N LYS A 169 14.85 32.41 -6.12
CA LYS A 169 15.38 33.13 -7.30
C LYS A 169 14.46 34.22 -7.86
N LYS A 170 13.15 34.10 -7.66
CA LYS A 170 12.15 35.02 -8.20
C LYS A 170 11.91 36.22 -7.29
N TYR A 171 12.06 36.08 -5.97
CA TYR A 171 11.71 37.12 -5.00
C TYR A 171 12.85 37.54 -4.05
N PHE A 172 14.01 36.86 -4.07
CA PHE A 172 15.18 37.10 -3.23
C PHE A 172 16.49 36.97 -4.01
#